data_AF-A0A354HSG5-F1
#
_entry.id   AF-A0A354HSG5-F1
#
_cell.length_a   1.000
_cell.length_b   1.000
_cell.length_c   1.000
_cell.angle_alpha   90.00
_cell.angle_beta   90.00
_cell.angle_gamma   90.00
#
_symmetry.space_group_name_H-M   'P 1'
#
loop_
_entity.id
_entity.type
_entity.pdbx_description
1 polymer ?
#
loop_
_entity_poly.entity_id
_entity_poly.type
_entity_poly.pdbx_seq_one_letter_code
_entity_poly.pdbx_strand_id
1 'polypeptide(L)' 'RKGMVVEGVATTETASILAAKVGVSMPITEALRQVIFEGKSPHLAVSELMLRDKAHEIEDILPLE' A
#
# COMPACT_ATOMS: atom_id res chain seq x y z
N ARG A 1 -9.85 -5.57 29.84
CA ARG A 1 -9.19 -5.81 28.54
C ARG A 1 -7.94 -4.94 28.51
N LYS A 2 -6.73 -5.50 28.53
CA LYS A 2 -5.52 -4.70 28.24
C LYS A 2 -5.69 -4.14 26.83
N GLY A 3 -5.65 -2.82 26.68
CA GLY A 3 -5.81 -2.15 25.40
C GLY A 3 -4.68 -2.56 24.48
N MET A 4 -4.99 -3.38 23.47
CA MET A 4 -4.07 -3.60 22.37
C MET A 4 -3.94 -2.28 21.61
N VAL A 5 -2.70 -1.79 21.51
CA VAL A 5 -2.39 -0.63 20.69
C VAL A 5 -2.49 -1.07 19.23
N VAL A 6 -3.24 -0.32 18.43
CA VAL A 6 -3.37 -0.57 16.99
C VAL A 6 -2.29 0.23 16.27
N GLU A 7 -1.05 -0.27 16.29
CA GLU A 7 0.11 0.41 15.71
C GLU A 7 -0.03 0.60 14.19
N GLY A 8 -0.72 -0.32 13.51
CA GLY A 8 -0.89 -0.28 12.05
C GLY A 8 -1.61 0.95 11.53
N VAL A 9 -2.52 1.56 12.30
CA VAL A 9 -3.25 2.78 11.88
C VAL A 9 -2.29 3.97 11.78
N ALA A 10 -1.56 4.26 12.85
CA ALA A 10 -0.59 5.36 12.88
C ALA A 10 0.59 5.13 11.92
N THR A 11 1.06 3.89 11.83
CA THR A 11 2.14 3.51 10.90
C THR A 11 1.72 3.71 9.44
N THR A 12 0.47 3.36 9.08
CA THR A 12 -0.03 3.54 7.71
C THR A 12 -0.02 5.01 7.30
N GLU A 13 -0.51 5.91 8.16
CA GLU A 13 -0.50 7.35 7.91
C GLU A 13 0.92 7.88 7.71
N THR A 14 1.82 7.55 8.64
CA THR A 14 3.21 8.03 8.61
C THR A 14 3.98 7.50 7.41
N ALA A 15 3.82 6.21 7.09
CA ALA A 15 4.46 5.59 5.94
C ALA A 15 3.99 6.21 4.62
N SER A 16 2.68 6.48 4.48
CA SER A 16 2.13 7.10 3.28
C SER A 16 2.66 8.52 3.07
N ILE A 17 2.73 9.32 4.15
CA ILE A 17 3.30 10.68 4.10
C ILE A 17 4.78 10.63 3.70
N LEU A 18 5.54 9.70 4.29
CA LEU A 18 6.96 9.53 3.95
C LEU A 18 7.14 9.14 2.49
N ALA A 19 6.38 8.15 2.00
CA ALA A 19 6.42 7.70 0.62
C ALA A 19 6.17 8.84 -0.38
N ALA A 20 5.14 9.67 -0.11
CA ALA A 20 4.85 10.86 -0.91
C ALA A 20 6.01 11.88 -0.88
N LYS A 21 6.60 12.11 0.30
CA LYS A 21 7.74 13.03 0.47
C LYS A 21 8.99 12.59 -0.31
N VAL A 22 9.26 11.28 -0.37
CA VAL A 22 10.45 10.75 -1.05
C VAL A 22 10.19 10.30 -2.48
N GLY A 23 8.95 10.41 -2.97
CA GLY A 23 8.57 10.01 -4.33
C GLY A 23 8.60 8.50 -4.57
N VAL A 24 8.38 7.68 -3.54
CA VAL A 24 8.35 6.22 -3.66
C VAL A 24 6.92 5.73 -3.80
N SER A 25 6.68 4.85 -4.77
CA SER A 25 5.36 4.22 -4.97
C SER A 25 5.13 3.12 -3.92
N MET A 26 4.06 3.27 -3.12
CA MET A 26 3.64 2.29 -2.11
C MET A 26 2.14 1.97 -2.26
N PRO A 27 1.74 1.21 -3.30
CA PRO A 27 0.33 1.01 -3.65
C PRO A 27 -0.49 0.36 -2.53
N ILE A 28 0.08 -0.58 -1.77
CA ILE A 28 -0.61 -1.22 -0.64
C ILE A 28 -0.82 -0.24 0.51
N THR A 29 0.21 0.55 0.86
CA THR A 29 0.12 1.56 1.92
C THR A 29 -0.89 2.64 1.57
N GLU A 30 -0.93 3.08 0.31
CA GLU A 30 -1.91 4.04 -0.18
C GLU A 30 -3.33 3.46 -0.12
N ALA A 31 -3.53 2.23 -0.56
CA ALA A 31 -4.83 1.55 -0.45
C ALA A 31 -5.30 1.41 1.02
N LEU A 32 -4.39 1.08 1.94
CA LEU A 32 -4.70 1.04 3.37
C LEU A 32 -5.09 2.42 3.90
N ARG A 33 -4.36 3.48 3.51
CA ARG A 33 -4.68 4.85 3.92
C ARG A 33 -6.08 5.26 3.46
N GLN A 34 -6.44 4.97 2.20
CA GLN A 34 -7.76 5.27 1.65
C GLN A 34 -8.89 4.52 2.40
N VAL A 35 -8.65 3.26 2.77
CA VAL A 35 -9.62 2.47 3.54
C VAL A 35 -9.78 3.02 4.96
N ILE A 36 -8.67 3.29 5.65
CA ILE A 36 -8.67 3.67 7.07
C ILE A 36 -9.12 5.13 7.27
N PHE A 37 -8.68 6.05 6.42
CA PHE A 37 -8.85 7.50 6.63
C PHE A 37 -9.83 8.15 5.65
N GLU A 38 -10.10 7.54 4.49
CA GLU A 38 -10.97 8.13 3.45
C GLU A 38 -12.28 7.34 3.26
N GLY A 39 -12.49 6.26 4.01
CA GLY A 39 -13.71 5.46 3.96
C GLY A 39 -13.89 4.63 2.68
N LYS A 40 -12.81 4.40 1.92
CA LYS A 40 -12.84 3.53 0.75
C LYS A 40 -13.23 2.10 1.15
N SER A 41 -14.10 1.47 0.36
CA SER A 41 -14.45 0.07 0.55
C SER A 41 -13.20 -0.82 0.41
N PRO A 42 -12.90 -1.72 1.39
CA PRO A 42 -11.78 -2.65 1.28
C PRO A 42 -11.82 -3.52 0.04
N HIS A 43 -13.02 -3.96 -0.37
CA HIS A 43 -13.19 -4.77 -1.57
C HIS A 43 -12.79 -4.02 -2.84
N LEU A 44 -13.17 -2.74 -2.95
CA LEU A 44 -12.78 -1.90 -4.07
C LEU A 44 -11.28 -1.63 -4.07
N ALA A 45 -10.70 -1.35 -2.90
CA ALA A 45 -9.26 -1.13 -2.77
C ALA A 45 -8.45 -2.36 -3.24
N VAL A 46 -8.89 -3.57 -2.86
CA VAL A 46 -8.27 -4.83 -3.34
C VAL A 46 -8.47 -5.00 -4.84
N SER A 47 -9.67 -4.78 -5.38
CA SER A 47 -9.92 -4.89 -6.82
C SER A 47 -9.02 -3.97 -7.63
N GLU A 48 -8.86 -2.71 -7.22
CA GLU A 48 -7.97 -1.76 -7.90
C GLU A 48 -6.50 -2.16 -7.79
N LEU A 49 -6.05 -2.67 -6.64
CA LEU A 49 -4.69 -3.19 -6.49
C LEU A 49 -4.39 -4.34 -7.46
N MET A 50 -5.36 -5.23 -7.68
CA MET A 50 -5.23 -6.37 -8.58
C MET A 50 -5.30 -5.98 -10.07
N LEU A 51 -5.90 -4.83 -10.39
CA LEU A 51 -6.01 -4.30 -11.75
C LEU A 51 -4.84 -3.39 -12.14
N ARG A 52 -3.94 -3.08 -11.20
CA ARG A 52 -2.74 -2.29 -11.46
C ARG A 52 -1.82 -3.00 -12.45
N ASP A 53 -1.07 -2.22 -13.20
CA ASP A 53 0.03 -2.75 -14.02
C ASP A 53 0.97 -3.59 -13.17
N LYS A 54 1.45 -4.69 -13.77
CA LYS A 54 2.43 -5.56 -13.14
C LYS A 54 3.65 -4.72 -12.77
N ALA A 55 4.10 -4.86 -11.52
CA ALA A 55 5.44 -4.43 -11.19
C ALA A 55 6.41 -5.25 -12.05
N HIS A 56 7.46 -4.60 -12.55
CA HIS A 56 8.58 -5.30 -13.18
C HIS A 56 9.30 -6.05 -12.06
N GLU A 57 8.91 -7.30 -11.84
CA GLU A 57 9.41 -8.14 -10.74
C GLU A 57 10.54 -9.08 -11.19
N ILE A 58 10.63 -9.38 -12.50
CA ILE A 58 11.41 -10.52 -13.01
C ILE A 58 12.26 -10.19 -14.26
N GLU A 59 12.03 -9.07 -14.98
CA GLU A 59 12.85 -8.76 -16.16
C GLU A 59 14.35 -8.61 -15.86
N ASP A 60 14.72 -8.20 -14.64
CA ASP A 60 16.12 -8.06 -14.21
C ASP A 60 16.76 -9.39 -13.74
N ILE A 61 15.97 -10.46 -13.55
CA ILE A 61 16.42 -11.71 -12.92
C ILE A 61 16.59 -12.84 -13.95
N LEU A 62 15.88 -12.77 -15.08
CA LEU A 62 16.00 -13.77 -16.15
C LEU A 62 17.02 -13.31 -17.19
N PRO A 63 18.07 -14.11 -17.48
CA PRO A 63 18.90 -13.88 -18.66
C PRO A 63 18.00 -13.93 -19.90
N LEU A 64 18.11 -12.92 -20.75
CA LEU A 64 17.55 -12.97 -22.10
C LEU A 64 18.19 -14.17 -22.83
N GLU A 65 17.38 -15.16 -23.22
CA GLU A 65 17.79 -16.20 -24.18
C GLU A 65 17.87 -15.64 -25.59
#